data_AF-A0A672KTX7-F1
#
_entry.id   AF-A0A672KTX7-F1
#
_cell.length_a   1.000
_cell.length_b   1.000
_cell.length_c   1.000
_cell.angle_alpha   90.00
_cell.angle_beta   90.00
_cell.angle_gamma   90.00
#
_symmetry.space_group_name_H-M   'P 1'
#
loop_
_entity.id
_entity.type
_entity.pdbx_description
1 polymer ?
#
loop_
_entity_poly.entity_id
_entity_poly.type
_entity_poly.pdbx_seq_one_letter_code
_entity_poly.pdbx_strand_id
1 'polypeptide(L)'
;MDKPFLRRVFTCSHAQIKETTEEKLSYFSLERVTKSISWPLLNHSAIHYLFLIVLGCLILSILTTFKEHEKDSAHWLVILETFTIFIFGGEFALRIWAAGCCCRYKGWRGRLKFARKPLCVLDIFVLIASVPVVAVRNQGNVLATSLRSLRFLQILRMLRMDRRGGTWKLLGSAIYTHSKELITAWYIGFLSLILASFLVYLVEKDDVIVEPSYTEGPSPTPAPQDFDTYADALWWGLITLTTIGYGDKTPKTWAGRLLAGTFALIGVSFFALPAGILGSGLALKVQEQHRQKHFEKRRNPAASLIQAAWRYYSTNPVRDDLIATWRFYETVISLPCFRKEPLEVMAR
;
A
#
# COMPACT_ATOMS: atom_id res chain seq x y z
N MET A 1 -38.36 -15.64 6.09
CA MET A 1 -37.48 -15.54 4.91
C MET A 1 -38.33 -15.67 3.66
N ASP A 2 -38.48 -14.58 2.91
CA ASP A 2 -39.49 -14.47 1.86
C ASP A 2 -39.24 -15.41 0.67
N LYS A 3 -40.28 -16.19 0.34
CA LYS A 3 -40.36 -17.14 -0.79
C LYS A 3 -39.86 -16.56 -2.14
N PRO A 4 -40.11 -15.28 -2.52
CA PRO A 4 -39.57 -14.70 -3.75
C PRO A 4 -38.05 -14.41 -3.73
N PHE A 5 -37.41 -14.34 -2.55
CA PHE A 5 -35.96 -14.10 -2.43
C PHE A 5 -35.16 -15.38 -2.72
N LEU A 6 -35.54 -16.50 -2.10
CA LEU A 6 -34.88 -17.79 -2.33
C LEU A 6 -35.12 -18.32 -3.74
N ARG A 7 -36.32 -18.13 -4.30
CA ARG A 7 -36.61 -18.56 -5.68
C ARG A 7 -35.80 -17.74 -6.70
N ARG A 8 -35.64 -16.42 -6.51
CA ARG A 8 -34.73 -15.58 -7.33
C ARG A 8 -33.26 -15.97 -7.17
N VAL A 9 -32.83 -16.38 -5.98
CA VAL A 9 -31.45 -16.85 -5.75
C VAL A 9 -31.20 -18.18 -6.48
N PHE A 10 -32.14 -19.14 -6.45
CA PHE A 10 -31.92 -20.48 -7.00
C PHE A 10 -32.21 -20.62 -8.51
N THR A 11 -33.21 -19.93 -9.10
CA THR A 11 -33.44 -19.97 -10.56
C THR A 11 -32.43 -19.12 -11.33
N CYS A 12 -32.00 -17.99 -10.75
CA CYS A 12 -30.84 -17.27 -11.24
C CYS A 12 -29.57 -18.13 -11.12
N SER A 13 -29.46 -18.96 -10.07
CA SER A 13 -28.33 -19.88 -9.91
C SER A 13 -28.31 -20.98 -10.98
N HIS A 14 -29.40 -21.67 -11.31
CA HIS A 14 -29.32 -22.84 -12.21
C HIS A 14 -29.09 -22.51 -13.70
N ALA A 15 -29.71 -21.44 -14.22
CA ALA A 15 -29.39 -20.89 -15.55
C ALA A 15 -28.03 -20.15 -15.51
N GLN A 16 -27.79 -19.41 -14.41
CA GLN A 16 -26.51 -18.94 -13.87
C GLN A 16 -25.41 -19.96 -13.66
N ILE A 17 -25.65 -21.27 -13.84
CA ILE A 17 -24.68 -22.34 -13.54
C ILE A 17 -24.25 -22.99 -14.84
N LYS A 18 -25.13 -23.27 -15.81
CA LYS A 18 -24.75 -23.94 -17.06
C LYS A 18 -23.90 -23.06 -18.00
N GLU A 19 -24.36 -21.85 -18.35
CA GLU A 19 -23.53 -20.88 -19.11
C GLU A 19 -22.28 -20.47 -18.32
N THR A 20 -22.44 -20.38 -17.00
CA THR A 20 -21.36 -20.01 -16.11
C THR A 20 -20.37 -21.14 -15.88
N THR A 21 -20.61 -22.40 -16.27
CA THR A 21 -19.62 -23.48 -16.08
C THR A 21 -18.60 -23.47 -17.20
N GLU A 22 -18.99 -23.11 -18.43
CA GLU A 22 -18.04 -22.87 -19.52
C GLU A 22 -17.38 -21.48 -19.42
N GLU A 23 -18.14 -20.43 -19.07
CA GLU A 23 -17.55 -19.12 -18.77
C GLU A 23 -16.73 -19.14 -17.47
N LYS A 24 -17.07 -19.91 -16.43
CA LYS A 24 -16.20 -20.12 -15.26
C LYS A 24 -15.11 -21.14 -15.53
N LEU A 25 -15.20 -22.09 -16.46
CA LEU A 25 -14.02 -22.84 -16.86
C LEU A 25 -13.07 -21.93 -17.63
N SER A 26 -13.59 -21.04 -18.47
CA SER A 26 -12.80 -20.05 -19.20
C SER A 26 -12.29 -18.95 -18.27
N TYR A 27 -13.04 -18.53 -17.25
CA TYR A 27 -12.61 -17.59 -16.19
C TYR A 27 -11.69 -18.28 -15.21
N PHE A 28 -11.95 -19.50 -14.76
CA PHE A 28 -11.05 -20.24 -13.88
C PHE A 28 -9.84 -20.71 -14.66
N SER A 29 -9.89 -20.84 -16.00
CA SER A 29 -8.74 -21.03 -16.88
C SER A 29 -8.06 -19.70 -17.21
N LEU A 30 -8.75 -18.56 -17.31
CA LEU A 30 -8.18 -17.20 -17.47
C LEU A 30 -7.68 -16.64 -16.15
N GLU A 31 -8.19 -17.07 -15.01
CA GLU A 31 -7.75 -16.76 -13.66
C GLU A 31 -6.75 -17.82 -13.23
N ARG A 32 -6.73 -19.02 -13.81
CA ARG A 32 -5.61 -19.97 -13.75
C ARG A 32 -4.56 -19.66 -14.81
N VAL A 33 -4.83 -18.88 -15.86
CA VAL A 33 -3.86 -18.30 -16.82
C VAL A 33 -3.42 -16.94 -16.35
N THR A 34 -4.26 -16.16 -15.66
CA THR A 34 -3.85 -14.95 -14.93
C THR A 34 -3.19 -15.35 -13.61
N LYS A 35 -3.55 -16.47 -12.95
CA LYS A 35 -2.79 -17.17 -11.85
C LYS A 35 -1.65 -18.06 -12.36
N SER A 36 -1.58 -18.41 -13.65
CA SER A 36 -0.42 -19.12 -14.24
C SER A 36 0.59 -18.11 -14.81
N ILE A 37 0.13 -16.94 -15.27
CA ILE A 37 0.95 -15.73 -15.42
C ILE A 37 1.25 -15.14 -14.02
N SER A 38 0.50 -15.56 -12.99
CA SER A 38 0.66 -15.15 -11.59
C SER A 38 0.96 -16.35 -10.67
N TRP A 39 1.97 -17.16 -11.02
CA TRP A 39 2.64 -18.03 -10.04
C TRP A 39 3.26 -17.17 -8.94
N PRO A 40 3.30 -17.56 -7.66
CA PRO A 40 4.14 -16.87 -6.67
C PRO A 40 5.60 -16.78 -7.17
N LEU A 41 6.12 -17.83 -7.82
CA LEU A 41 7.50 -17.88 -8.33
C LEU A 41 7.72 -17.09 -9.64
N LEU A 42 6.78 -17.15 -10.60
CA LEU A 42 6.85 -16.39 -11.87
C LEU A 42 6.37 -14.93 -11.72
N ASN A 43 5.47 -14.65 -10.77
CA ASN A 43 5.17 -13.27 -10.36
C ASN A 43 6.33 -12.67 -9.62
N HIS A 44 6.97 -13.40 -8.70
CA HIS A 44 8.12 -12.83 -8.01
C HIS A 44 9.18 -12.49 -9.05
N SER A 45 9.48 -13.39 -10.00
CA SER A 45 10.41 -13.04 -11.07
C SER A 45 9.90 -11.87 -11.94
N ALA A 46 8.66 -11.87 -12.43
CA ALA A 46 8.12 -10.76 -13.25
C ALA A 46 8.03 -9.42 -12.50
N ILE A 47 7.66 -9.43 -11.22
CA ILE A 47 7.64 -8.24 -10.34
C ILE A 47 9.07 -7.77 -10.09
N HIS A 48 10.02 -8.68 -9.88
CA HIS A 48 11.43 -8.33 -9.72
C HIS A 48 11.98 -7.74 -11.03
N TYR A 49 11.67 -8.31 -12.19
CA TYR A 49 12.06 -7.75 -13.49
C TYR A 49 11.43 -6.36 -13.72
N LEU A 50 10.15 -6.19 -13.39
CA LEU A 50 9.49 -4.90 -13.47
C LEU A 50 10.12 -3.88 -12.52
N PHE A 51 10.46 -4.30 -11.30
CA PHE A 51 11.16 -3.48 -10.33
C PHE A 51 12.53 -3.06 -10.83
N LEU A 52 13.30 -3.98 -11.42
CA LEU A 52 14.60 -3.67 -12.02
C LEU A 52 14.48 -2.69 -13.21
N ILE A 53 13.46 -2.83 -14.07
CA ILE A 53 13.21 -1.90 -15.17
C ILE A 53 12.88 -0.49 -14.64
N VAL A 54 11.98 -0.39 -13.65
CA VAL A 54 11.61 0.90 -13.05
C VAL A 54 12.78 1.52 -12.29
N LEU A 55 13.56 0.71 -11.57
CA LEU A 55 14.77 1.14 -10.88
C LEU A 55 15.84 1.63 -11.87
N GLY A 56 16.05 0.90 -12.98
CA GLY A 56 16.95 1.31 -14.06
C GLY A 56 16.54 2.64 -14.69
N CYS A 57 15.23 2.85 -14.92
CA CYS A 57 14.70 4.15 -15.38
C CYS A 57 14.99 5.27 -14.38
N LEU A 58 14.87 5.01 -13.07
CA LEU A 58 15.19 5.99 -12.02
C LEU A 58 16.68 6.31 -12.00
N ILE A 59 17.55 5.30 -12.05
CA ILE A 59 19.00 5.48 -12.05
C ILE A 59 19.43 6.31 -13.27
N LEU A 60 18.94 5.96 -14.47
CA LEU A 60 19.24 6.73 -15.68
C LEU A 60 18.72 8.16 -15.59
N SER A 61 17.55 8.38 -14.99
CA SER A 61 17.03 9.72 -14.73
C SER A 61 17.96 10.54 -13.83
N ILE A 62 18.48 9.94 -12.76
CA ILE A 62 19.49 10.58 -11.89
C ILE A 62 20.76 10.88 -12.70
N LEU A 63 21.23 9.94 -13.51
CA LEU A 63 22.41 10.10 -14.36
C LEU A 63 22.26 11.24 -15.39
N THR A 64 21.05 11.49 -15.91
CA THR A 64 20.79 12.69 -16.76
C THR A 64 20.94 14.03 -16.05
N THR A 65 21.15 14.04 -14.73
CA THR A 65 21.43 15.27 -13.95
C THR A 65 22.91 15.63 -13.98
N PHE A 66 23.79 14.66 -14.24
CA PHE A 66 25.22 14.92 -14.40
C PHE A 66 25.51 15.39 -15.83
N LYS A 67 26.18 16.55 -15.96
CA LYS A 67 26.50 17.16 -17.26
C LYS A 67 27.37 16.26 -18.15
N GLU A 68 28.24 15.47 -17.55
CA GLU A 68 29.21 14.61 -18.25
C GLU A 68 28.53 13.46 -19.02
N HIS A 69 27.42 12.92 -18.50
CA HIS A 69 26.73 11.76 -19.08
C HIS A 69 25.32 12.09 -19.59
N GLU A 70 24.99 13.38 -19.76
CA GLU A 70 23.64 13.83 -20.06
C GLU A 70 23.11 13.24 -21.38
N LYS A 71 23.90 13.29 -22.46
CA LYS A 71 23.48 12.91 -23.82
C LYS A 71 23.25 11.40 -23.95
N ASP A 72 24.20 10.59 -23.46
CA ASP A 72 24.10 9.13 -23.55
C ASP A 72 22.99 8.60 -22.65
N SER A 73 22.92 9.08 -21.41
CA SER A 73 21.87 8.69 -20.46
C SER A 73 20.49 9.11 -20.95
N ALA A 74 20.38 10.27 -21.59
CA ALA A 74 19.13 10.75 -22.20
C ALA A 74 18.63 9.83 -23.31
N HIS A 75 19.52 9.31 -24.17
CA HIS A 75 19.15 8.41 -25.25
C HIS A 75 18.61 7.08 -24.70
N TRP A 76 19.34 6.45 -23.77
CA TRP A 76 18.92 5.21 -23.11
C TRP A 76 17.62 5.37 -22.31
N LEU A 77 17.43 6.53 -21.67
CA LEU A 77 16.22 6.82 -20.93
C LEU A 77 14.98 6.84 -21.86
N VAL A 78 15.06 7.41 -23.05
CA VAL A 78 13.94 7.43 -24.03
C VAL A 78 13.56 6.03 -24.47
N ILE A 79 14.56 5.20 -24.79
CA ILE A 79 14.34 3.82 -25.24
C ILE A 79 13.61 3.04 -24.15
N LEU A 80 14.13 3.09 -22.91
CA LEU A 80 13.53 2.38 -21.79
C LEU A 80 12.16 2.92 -21.41
N GLU A 81 11.95 4.23 -21.47
CA GLU A 81 10.66 4.85 -21.18
C GLU A 81 9.60 4.46 -22.21
N THR A 82 9.96 4.46 -23.49
CA THR A 82 9.11 3.99 -24.58
C THR A 82 8.72 2.53 -24.37
N PHE A 83 9.71 1.65 -24.14
CA PHE A 83 9.49 0.24 -23.86
C PHE A 83 8.58 0.01 -22.65
N THR A 84 8.78 0.78 -21.59
CA THR A 84 8.00 0.73 -20.35
C THR A 84 6.54 1.15 -20.59
N ILE A 85 6.30 2.18 -21.41
CA ILE A 85 4.93 2.60 -21.79
C ILE A 85 4.21 1.49 -22.54
N PHE A 86 4.88 0.80 -23.48
CA PHE A 86 4.27 -0.31 -24.23
C PHE A 86 3.91 -1.48 -23.31
N ILE A 87 4.83 -1.91 -22.45
CA ILE A 87 4.59 -3.01 -21.50
C ILE A 87 3.44 -2.65 -20.55
N PHE A 88 3.48 -1.46 -19.93
CA PHE A 88 2.44 -1.07 -18.98
C PHE A 88 1.10 -0.76 -19.63
N GLY A 89 1.09 -0.13 -20.79
CA GLY A 89 -0.12 0.10 -21.56
C GLY A 89 -0.79 -1.22 -21.94
N GLY A 90 0.00 -2.20 -22.40
CA GLY A 90 -0.48 -3.54 -22.72
C GLY A 90 -1.02 -4.28 -21.49
N GLU A 91 -0.28 -4.27 -20.37
CA GLU A 91 -0.71 -4.89 -19.12
C GLU A 91 -2.00 -4.27 -18.58
N PHE A 92 -2.11 -2.94 -18.62
CA PHE A 92 -3.29 -2.21 -18.19
C PHE A 92 -4.52 -2.51 -19.08
N ALA A 93 -4.35 -2.53 -20.40
CA ALA A 93 -5.40 -2.87 -21.35
C ALA A 93 -5.92 -4.31 -21.15
N LEU A 94 -4.99 -5.28 -21.03
CA LEU A 94 -5.32 -6.68 -20.72
C LEU A 94 -6.06 -6.80 -19.38
N ARG A 95 -5.64 -6.04 -18.36
CA ARG A 95 -6.28 -6.01 -17.04
C ARG A 95 -7.71 -5.48 -17.09
N ILE A 96 -7.98 -4.41 -17.84
CA ILE A 96 -9.35 -3.90 -18.04
C ILE A 96 -10.20 -4.90 -18.81
N TRP A 97 -9.65 -5.52 -19.85
CA TRP A 97 -10.36 -6.52 -20.65
C TRP A 97 -10.73 -7.74 -19.80
N ALA A 98 -9.78 -8.31 -19.06
CA ALA A 98 -9.99 -9.43 -18.15
C ALA A 98 -10.93 -9.10 -16.98
N ALA A 99 -10.99 -7.86 -16.51
CA ALA A 99 -11.94 -7.44 -15.49
C ALA A 99 -13.40 -7.59 -15.94
N GLY A 100 -13.66 -7.58 -17.26
CA GLY A 100 -14.99 -7.75 -17.84
C GLY A 100 -15.61 -9.14 -17.61
N CYS A 101 -14.80 -10.15 -17.26
CA CYS A 101 -15.30 -11.48 -16.96
C CYS A 101 -16.13 -11.47 -15.66
N CYS A 102 -15.82 -10.58 -14.70
CA CYS A 102 -16.48 -10.54 -13.38
C CYS A 102 -17.92 -10.05 -13.52
N CYS A 103 -18.88 -10.80 -12.97
CA CYS A 103 -20.31 -10.41 -12.97
C CYS A 103 -20.55 -8.99 -12.41
N ARG A 104 -19.69 -8.53 -11.48
CA ARG A 104 -19.73 -7.19 -10.87
C ARG A 104 -19.26 -6.06 -11.80
N TYR A 105 -18.51 -6.36 -12.85
CA TYR A 105 -17.90 -5.37 -13.76
C TYR A 105 -18.31 -5.57 -15.22
N LYS A 106 -19.44 -6.24 -15.48
CA LYS A 106 -19.98 -6.44 -16.84
C LYS A 106 -20.44 -5.09 -17.44
N GLY A 107 -20.18 -4.92 -18.74
CA GLY A 107 -20.51 -3.70 -19.50
C GLY A 107 -19.58 -2.49 -19.25
N TRP A 108 -19.79 -1.41 -20.02
CA TRP A 108 -18.95 -0.21 -19.98
C TRP A 108 -18.94 0.49 -18.60
N ARG A 109 -20.12 0.58 -17.95
CA ARG A 109 -20.24 1.15 -16.59
C ARG A 109 -19.51 0.33 -15.53
N GLY A 110 -19.49 -1.00 -15.69
CA GLY A 110 -18.76 -1.92 -14.82
C GLY A 110 -17.25 -1.74 -14.94
N ARG A 111 -16.74 -1.65 -16.17
CA ARG A 111 -15.31 -1.40 -16.47
C ARG A 111 -14.86 -0.03 -15.96
N LEU A 112 -15.65 1.02 -16.13
CA LEU A 112 -15.32 2.36 -15.60
C LEU A 112 -15.27 2.38 -14.06
N LYS A 113 -16.16 1.61 -13.40
CA LYS A 113 -16.12 1.44 -11.94
C LYS A 113 -14.85 0.72 -11.48
N PHE A 114 -14.32 -0.20 -12.27
CA PHE A 114 -13.02 -0.84 -12.01
C PHE A 114 -11.85 0.14 -12.19
N ALA A 115 -11.86 0.94 -13.26
CA ALA A 115 -10.84 1.94 -13.55
C ALA A 115 -10.74 3.05 -12.47
N ARG A 116 -11.85 3.36 -11.79
CA ARG A 116 -11.91 4.33 -10.67
C ARG A 116 -11.27 3.87 -9.36
N LYS A 117 -10.75 2.63 -9.27
CA LYS A 117 -9.99 2.22 -8.09
C LYS A 117 -8.69 3.04 -7.99
N PRO A 118 -8.26 3.46 -6.78
CA PRO A 118 -7.15 4.40 -6.62
C PRO A 118 -5.84 3.91 -7.27
N LEU A 119 -5.55 2.61 -7.19
CA LEU A 119 -4.38 2.00 -7.84
C LEU A 119 -4.47 2.04 -9.38
N CYS A 120 -5.67 1.86 -9.94
CA CYS A 120 -5.89 1.94 -11.39
C CYS A 120 -5.88 3.38 -11.90
N VAL A 121 -6.42 4.33 -11.11
CA VAL A 121 -6.33 5.77 -11.42
C VAL A 121 -4.87 6.22 -11.43
N LEU A 122 -4.08 5.77 -10.45
CA LEU A 122 -2.65 6.02 -10.43
C LEU A 122 -1.98 5.42 -11.67
N ASP A 123 -2.40 4.22 -12.11
CA ASP A 123 -1.95 3.53 -13.32
C ASP A 123 -2.28 4.29 -14.64
N ILE A 124 -3.43 4.94 -14.69
CA ILE A 124 -3.80 5.81 -15.81
C ILE A 124 -2.98 7.10 -15.78
N PHE A 125 -2.85 7.73 -14.60
CA PHE A 125 -2.20 9.02 -14.45
C PHE A 125 -0.74 9.01 -14.93
N VAL A 126 0.10 8.08 -14.44
CA VAL A 126 1.50 8.02 -14.91
C VAL A 126 1.60 7.53 -16.35
N LEU A 127 0.67 6.73 -16.90
CA LEU A 127 0.70 6.36 -18.32
C LEU A 127 0.49 7.61 -19.19
N ILE A 128 -0.56 8.39 -18.90
CA ILE A 128 -0.86 9.66 -19.56
C ILE A 128 0.32 10.62 -19.42
N ALA A 129 0.91 10.73 -18.23
CA ALA A 129 1.99 11.67 -17.97
C ALA A 129 3.32 11.27 -18.64
N SER A 130 3.49 9.99 -19.03
CA SER A 130 4.71 9.49 -19.69
C SER A 130 4.70 9.70 -21.21
N VAL A 131 3.52 9.76 -21.84
CA VAL A 131 3.42 9.89 -23.31
C VAL A 131 3.99 11.22 -23.84
N PRO A 132 3.66 12.39 -23.24
CA PRO A 132 4.25 13.66 -23.67
C PRO A 132 5.77 13.73 -23.49
N VAL A 133 6.31 13.07 -22.47
CA VAL A 133 7.76 13.05 -22.19
C VAL A 133 8.54 12.45 -23.36
N VAL A 134 8.06 11.33 -23.89
CA VAL A 134 8.66 10.65 -25.04
C VAL A 134 8.44 11.45 -26.33
N ALA A 135 7.23 11.96 -26.55
CA ALA A 135 6.87 12.69 -27.77
C ALA A 135 7.66 13.99 -27.93
N VAL A 136 7.78 14.80 -26.86
CA VAL A 136 8.49 16.09 -26.89
C VAL A 136 10.00 15.89 -27.06
N ARG A 137 10.55 14.83 -26.46
CA ARG A 137 11.99 14.56 -26.52
C ARG A 137 12.46 14.09 -27.90
N ASN A 138 11.60 13.39 -28.66
CA ASN A 138 11.92 12.96 -30.02
C ASN A 138 11.96 14.12 -31.03
N GLN A 139 11.30 15.26 -30.74
CA GLN A 139 11.15 16.37 -31.68
C GLN A 139 12.19 17.50 -31.48
N GLY A 140 13.12 17.36 -30.53
CA GLY A 140 14.26 18.28 -30.34
C GLY A 140 13.88 19.74 -29.99
N ASN A 141 12.60 20.01 -29.72
CA ASN A 141 12.08 21.37 -29.64
C ASN A 141 12.38 22.03 -28.29
N VAL A 142 12.42 23.37 -28.26
CA VAL A 142 12.74 24.29 -27.14
C VAL A 142 11.91 24.14 -25.84
N LEU A 143 11.06 23.12 -25.74
CA LEU A 143 10.34 22.71 -24.53
C LEU A 143 11.18 21.89 -23.54
N ALA A 144 12.47 21.67 -23.82
CA ALA A 144 13.41 20.94 -22.97
C ALA A 144 13.44 21.42 -21.50
N THR A 145 13.16 22.71 -21.25
CA THR A 145 13.10 23.29 -19.91
C THR A 145 11.94 22.75 -19.07
N SER A 146 10.81 22.39 -19.70
CA SER A 146 9.64 21.84 -19.00
C SER A 146 9.78 20.33 -18.69
N LEU A 147 10.81 19.66 -19.24
CA LEU A 147 11.08 18.24 -19.00
C LEU A 147 11.73 17.96 -17.63
N ARG A 148 12.23 18.99 -16.93
CA ARG A 148 12.87 18.83 -15.63
C ARG A 148 11.88 18.45 -14.53
N SER A 149 10.67 19.02 -14.54
CA SER A 149 9.60 18.69 -13.59
C SER A 149 8.96 17.33 -13.86
N LEU A 150 8.96 16.87 -15.12
CA LEU A 150 8.44 15.55 -15.49
C LEU A 150 9.31 14.39 -14.96
N ARG A 151 10.57 14.65 -14.55
CA ARG A 151 11.43 13.67 -13.83
C ARG A 151 10.78 13.22 -12.52
N PHE A 152 10.05 14.09 -11.83
CA PHE A 152 9.34 13.75 -10.60
C PHE A 152 8.22 12.73 -10.83
N LEU A 153 7.58 12.74 -12.01
CA LEU A 153 6.55 11.75 -12.37
C LEU A 153 7.11 10.33 -12.51
N GLN A 154 8.42 10.18 -12.74
CA GLN A 154 9.06 8.86 -12.80
C GLN A 154 9.09 8.21 -11.43
N ILE A 155 9.25 8.98 -10.36
CA ILE A 155 9.17 8.49 -8.97
C ILE A 155 7.75 7.94 -8.68
N LEU A 156 6.70 8.53 -9.26
CA LEU A 156 5.33 8.02 -9.13
C LEU A 156 5.15 6.60 -9.72
N ARG A 157 6.03 6.15 -10.64
CA ARG A 157 6.00 4.77 -11.14
C ARG A 157 6.36 3.76 -10.05
N MET A 158 7.28 4.11 -9.13
CA MET A 158 7.63 3.24 -8.01
C MET A 158 6.45 3.03 -7.06
N LEU A 159 5.58 4.02 -6.91
CA LEU A 159 4.39 3.93 -6.06
C LEU A 159 3.40 2.85 -6.55
N ARG A 160 3.44 2.48 -7.84
CA ARG A 160 2.63 1.38 -8.41
C ARG A 160 3.13 -0.02 -8.03
N MET A 161 4.39 -0.14 -7.60
CA MET A 161 4.99 -1.44 -7.24
C MET A 161 4.19 -2.13 -6.12
N ASP A 162 3.54 -1.36 -5.24
CA ASP A 162 2.56 -1.90 -4.30
C ASP A 162 1.19 -2.16 -4.96
N ARG A 163 1.15 -3.18 -5.82
CA ARG A 163 -0.02 -3.58 -6.63
C ARG A 163 -1.25 -3.96 -5.80
N ARG A 164 -1.08 -4.31 -4.53
CA ARG A 164 -2.19 -4.77 -3.66
C ARG A 164 -2.61 -3.73 -2.64
N GLY A 165 -1.83 -2.66 -2.46
CA GLY A 165 -1.98 -1.71 -1.36
C GLY A 165 -1.97 -2.41 0.00
N GLY A 166 -1.37 -3.60 0.07
CA GLY A 166 -1.38 -4.43 1.27
C GLY A 166 -0.52 -3.80 2.35
N THR A 167 0.65 -3.27 1.95
CA THR A 167 1.57 -2.54 2.81
C THR A 167 0.91 -1.27 3.35
N TRP A 168 0.29 -0.48 2.48
CA TRP A 168 -0.45 0.73 2.91
C TRP A 168 -1.63 0.42 3.83
N LYS A 169 -2.37 -0.67 3.60
CA LYS A 169 -3.45 -1.11 4.49
C LYS A 169 -2.92 -1.58 5.83
N LEU A 170 -1.83 -2.34 5.84
CA LEU A 170 -1.19 -2.83 7.06
C LEU A 170 -0.66 -1.66 7.90
N LEU A 171 0.10 -0.77 7.27
CA LEU A 171 0.67 0.43 7.87
C LEU A 171 -0.43 1.36 8.37
N GLY A 172 -1.41 1.69 7.53
CA GLY A 172 -2.54 2.56 7.90
C GLY A 172 -3.37 1.96 9.02
N SER A 173 -3.59 0.64 9.01
CA SER A 173 -4.25 -0.04 10.11
C SER A 173 -3.39 -0.01 11.39
N ALA A 174 -2.06 -0.06 11.30
CA ALA A 174 -1.18 -0.04 12.49
C ALA A 174 -1.16 1.37 13.12
N ILE A 175 -1.05 2.39 12.28
CA ILE A 175 -1.19 3.80 12.67
C ILE A 175 -2.56 4.04 13.29
N TYR A 176 -3.63 3.51 12.70
CA TYR A 176 -4.98 3.70 13.24
C TYR A 176 -5.15 3.10 14.63
N THR A 177 -4.63 1.87 14.84
CA THR A 177 -4.67 1.19 16.15
C THR A 177 -3.93 2.00 17.23
N HIS A 178 -2.76 2.55 16.91
CA HIS A 178 -1.92 3.30 17.85
C HIS A 178 -2.01 4.82 17.67
N SER A 179 -3.11 5.31 17.09
CA SER A 179 -3.25 6.72 16.69
C SER A 179 -3.19 7.66 17.89
N LYS A 180 -3.78 7.27 19.03
CA LYS A 180 -3.75 8.08 20.26
C LYS A 180 -2.35 8.23 20.82
N GLU A 181 -1.58 7.14 20.88
CA GLU A 181 -0.20 7.14 21.38
C GLU A 181 0.71 7.97 20.47
N LEU A 182 0.54 7.83 19.15
CA LEU A 182 1.29 8.58 18.14
C LEU A 182 1.01 10.09 18.21
N ILE A 183 -0.27 10.48 18.30
CA ILE A 183 -0.67 11.89 18.39
C ILE A 183 -0.11 12.52 19.67
N THR A 184 -0.18 11.81 20.80
CA THR A 184 0.38 12.30 22.07
C THR A 184 1.89 12.47 21.99
N ALA A 185 2.61 11.52 21.39
CA ALA A 185 4.06 11.63 21.20
C ALA A 185 4.44 12.82 20.30
N TRP A 186 3.73 13.01 19.18
CA TRP A 186 3.92 14.16 18.30
C TRP A 186 3.60 15.48 18.99
N TYR A 187 2.50 15.54 19.77
CA TYR A 187 2.11 16.73 20.50
C TYR A 187 3.17 17.15 21.53
N ILE A 188 3.63 16.21 22.36
CA ILE A 188 4.65 16.49 23.38
C ILE A 188 6.01 16.81 22.72
N GLY A 189 6.38 16.08 21.66
CA GLY A 189 7.60 16.35 20.90
C GLY A 189 7.59 17.75 20.28
N PHE A 190 6.50 18.15 19.64
CA PHE A 190 6.37 19.47 19.02
C PHE A 190 6.33 20.59 20.08
N LEU A 191 5.65 20.38 21.22
CA LEU A 191 5.67 21.32 22.33
C LEU A 191 7.09 21.51 22.88
N SER A 192 7.84 20.42 23.05
CA SER A 192 9.25 20.45 23.47
C SER A 192 10.12 21.19 22.45
N LEU A 193 9.91 20.97 21.15
CA LEU A 193 10.63 21.67 20.07
C LEU A 193 10.42 23.18 20.15
N ILE A 194 9.15 23.63 20.21
CA ILE A 194 8.81 25.05 20.27
C ILE A 194 9.40 25.71 21.51
N LEU A 195 9.30 25.05 22.67
CA LEU A 195 9.81 25.56 23.94
C LEU A 195 11.34 25.63 23.97
N ALA A 196 12.02 24.56 23.53
CA ALA A 196 13.47 24.49 23.47
C ALA A 196 14.05 25.56 22.53
N SER A 197 13.50 25.66 21.31
CA SER A 197 13.92 26.67 20.33
C SER A 197 13.68 28.09 20.83
N PHE A 198 12.58 28.36 21.52
CA PHE A 198 12.30 29.69 22.07
C PHE A 198 13.24 30.07 23.21
N LEU A 199 13.48 29.16 24.16
CA LEU A 199 14.37 29.44 25.28
C LEU A 199 15.83 29.61 24.85
N VAL A 200 16.31 28.77 23.93
CA VAL A 200 17.67 28.92 23.38
C VAL A 200 17.78 30.19 22.54
N TYR A 201 16.73 30.55 21.79
CA TYR A 201 16.69 31.83 21.07
C TYR A 201 16.85 33.03 22.00
N LEU A 202 16.09 33.10 23.10
CA LEU A 202 16.19 34.21 24.05
C LEU A 202 17.60 34.31 24.63
N VAL A 203 18.15 33.20 25.13
CA VAL A 203 19.47 33.19 25.77
C VAL A 203 20.59 33.55 24.79
N GLU A 204 20.59 32.98 23.59
CA GLU A 204 21.64 33.25 22.60
C GLU A 204 21.50 34.64 21.95
N LYS A 205 20.28 35.17 21.85
CA LYS A 205 20.05 36.54 21.36
C LYS A 205 20.51 37.58 22.38
N ASP A 206 20.21 37.37 23.65
CA ASP A 206 20.50 38.33 24.72
C ASP A 206 22.02 38.46 24.96
N ASP A 207 22.79 37.37 24.93
CA ASP A 207 24.25 37.41 25.13
C ASP A 207 25.00 38.11 23.97
N VAL A 208 24.48 38.05 22.74
CA VAL A 208 25.11 38.72 21.57
C VAL A 208 24.87 40.24 21.57
N ILE A 209 23.79 40.71 22.20
CA ILE A 209 23.54 42.16 22.40
C ILE A 209 24.54 42.75 23.41
N VAL A 210 25.09 41.93 24.32
CA VAL A 210 26.00 42.36 25.40
C VAL A 210 27.45 42.51 24.93
N GLU A 211 27.88 41.82 23.87
CA GLU A 211 29.18 42.05 23.22
C GLU A 211 29.01 42.78 21.87
N PRO A 212 28.84 44.12 21.87
CA PRO A 212 29.02 44.89 20.65
C PRO A 212 30.48 44.75 20.23
N SER A 213 30.71 43.99 19.17
CA SER A 213 31.99 43.91 18.49
C SER A 213 32.30 45.29 17.88
N TYR A 214 32.96 46.16 18.65
CA TYR A 214 33.64 47.36 18.18
C TYR A 214 34.83 46.93 17.31
N THR A 215 34.52 46.43 16.12
CA THR A 215 35.55 46.12 15.13
C THR A 215 35.82 47.42 14.37
N GLU A 216 36.85 48.16 14.81
CA GLU A 216 37.42 49.26 14.03
C GLU A 216 38.03 48.68 12.74
N GLY A 217 37.27 48.69 11.65
CA GLY A 217 37.73 48.32 10.32
C GLY A 217 36.86 48.97 9.23
N PRO A 218 37.39 49.24 8.02
CA PRO A 218 36.81 50.23 7.08
C PRO A 218 35.53 49.76 6.35
N SER A 219 34.91 48.68 6.80
CA SER A 219 33.73 48.09 6.16
C SER A 219 32.98 47.23 7.19
N PRO A 220 31.74 47.59 7.58
CA PRO A 220 30.97 46.83 8.55
C PRO A 220 30.37 45.62 7.83
N THR A 221 31.10 44.51 7.77
CA THR A 221 30.48 43.21 7.53
C THR A 221 29.94 42.71 8.87
N PRO A 222 28.62 42.64 9.10
CA PRO A 222 28.09 42.02 10.31
C PRO A 222 28.56 40.56 10.34
N ALA A 223 29.19 40.15 11.45
CA ALA A 223 29.52 38.75 11.64
C ALA A 223 28.21 37.92 11.56
N PRO A 224 28.21 36.78 10.84
CA PRO A 224 27.00 35.96 10.73
C PRO A 224 26.58 35.47 12.13
N GLN A 225 25.41 35.91 12.59
CA GLN A 225 24.81 35.43 13.83
C GLN A 225 24.06 34.13 13.56
N ASP A 226 24.30 33.11 14.39
CA ASP A 226 23.70 31.78 14.21
C ASP A 226 22.19 31.78 14.55
N PHE A 227 21.74 32.70 15.41
CA PHE A 227 20.37 32.79 15.94
C PHE A 227 19.75 34.19 15.77
N ASP A 228 19.73 34.73 14.55
CA ASP A 228 19.15 36.06 14.29
C ASP A 228 17.60 36.03 14.39
N THR A 229 16.98 35.09 13.69
CA THR A 229 15.52 34.93 13.67
C THR A 229 15.07 33.72 14.49
N TYR A 230 13.86 33.77 15.07
CA TYR A 230 13.26 32.60 15.72
C TYR A 230 13.18 31.36 14.79
N ALA A 231 13.06 31.57 13.48
CA ALA A 231 13.12 30.53 12.46
C ALA A 231 14.47 29.77 12.46
N ASP A 232 15.58 30.44 12.77
CA ASP A 232 16.91 29.81 12.86
C ASP A 232 17.03 28.91 14.08
N ALA A 233 16.46 29.34 15.22
CA ALA A 233 16.37 28.53 16.42
C ALA A 233 15.42 27.35 16.26
N LEU A 234 14.34 27.49 15.49
CA LEU A 234 13.45 26.39 15.10
C LEU A 234 14.16 25.37 14.20
N TRP A 235 14.94 25.83 13.21
CA TRP A 235 15.75 24.96 12.37
C TRP A 235 16.76 24.16 13.21
N TRP A 236 17.50 24.84 14.09
CA TRP A 236 18.42 24.20 15.02
C TRP A 236 17.70 23.16 15.90
N GLY A 237 16.59 23.54 16.55
CA GLY A 237 15.82 22.65 17.41
C GLY A 237 15.30 21.42 16.67
N LEU A 238 14.83 21.58 15.43
CA LEU A 238 14.42 20.45 14.59
C LEU A 238 15.58 19.50 14.32
N ILE A 239 16.73 20.00 13.84
CA ILE A 239 17.91 19.21 13.49
C ILE A 239 18.51 18.50 14.72
N THR A 240 18.49 19.15 15.88
CA THR A 240 18.95 18.58 17.15
C THR A 240 18.01 17.52 17.68
N LEU A 241 16.69 17.78 17.74
CA LEU A 241 15.71 16.82 18.27
C LEU A 241 15.51 15.60 17.37
N THR A 242 15.71 15.74 16.05
CA THR A 242 15.73 14.61 15.12
C THR A 242 17.09 13.89 15.08
N THR A 243 18.05 14.27 15.93
CA THR A 243 19.40 13.67 16.02
C THR A 243 20.21 13.72 14.71
N ILE A 244 19.93 14.68 13.82
CA ILE A 244 20.69 14.86 12.57
C ILE A 244 22.02 15.56 12.88
N GLY A 245 21.96 16.69 13.60
CA GLY A 245 23.14 17.40 14.10
C GLY A 245 24.11 17.87 13.00
N TYR A 246 23.66 18.69 12.04
CA TYR A 246 24.53 19.23 10.98
C TYR A 246 25.71 20.05 11.52
N GLY A 247 25.54 20.70 12.68
CA GLY A 247 26.57 21.54 13.30
C GLY A 247 26.73 22.92 12.67
N ASP A 248 25.79 23.31 11.81
CA ASP A 248 25.72 24.63 11.17
C ASP A 248 25.34 25.75 12.15
N LYS A 249 24.47 25.46 13.12
CA LYS A 249 24.09 26.36 14.21
C LYS A 249 24.27 25.64 15.53
N THR A 250 24.92 26.27 16.51
CA THR A 250 25.11 25.70 17.85
C THR A 250 25.07 26.77 18.93
N PRO A 251 24.44 26.52 20.08
CA PRO A 251 24.46 27.47 21.19
C PRO A 251 25.88 27.65 21.72
N LYS A 252 26.34 28.90 21.79
CA LYS A 252 27.69 29.25 22.24
C LYS A 252 27.72 29.51 23.74
N THR A 253 26.63 30.03 24.28
CA THR A 253 26.50 30.41 25.68
C THR A 253 26.43 29.18 26.58
N TRP A 254 26.95 29.27 27.80
CA TRP A 254 26.86 28.18 28.77
C TRP A 254 25.39 27.85 29.10
N ALA A 255 24.57 28.89 29.31
CA ALA A 255 23.15 28.73 29.64
C ALA A 255 22.38 28.10 28.46
N GLY A 256 22.65 28.53 27.23
CA GLY A 256 22.08 27.96 26.01
C GLY A 256 22.47 26.48 25.85
N ARG A 257 23.72 26.11 26.14
CA ARG A 257 24.19 24.71 26.13
C ARG A 257 23.50 23.85 27.19
N LEU A 258 23.30 24.37 28.40
CA LEU A 258 22.60 23.65 29.47
C LEU A 258 21.12 23.43 29.14
N LEU A 259 20.46 24.45 28.60
CA LEU A 259 19.08 24.35 28.13
C LEU A 259 18.98 23.37 26.95
N ALA A 260 19.85 23.51 25.96
CA ALA A 260 19.92 22.62 24.82
C ALA A 260 20.14 21.15 25.23
N GLY A 261 21.07 20.87 26.14
CA GLY A 261 21.32 19.53 26.65
C GLY A 261 20.09 18.93 27.34
N THR A 262 19.43 19.71 28.20
CA THR A 262 18.23 19.27 28.92
C THR A 262 17.07 18.96 27.97
N PHE A 263 16.77 19.87 27.05
CA PHE A 263 15.69 19.69 26.08
C PHE A 263 16.02 18.64 25.02
N ALA A 264 17.29 18.43 24.68
CA ALA A 264 17.71 17.36 23.79
C ALA A 264 17.38 15.98 24.39
N LEU A 265 17.70 15.74 25.67
CA LEU A 265 17.40 14.45 26.33
C LEU A 265 15.89 14.14 26.32
N ILE A 266 15.06 15.14 26.61
CA ILE A 266 13.61 14.99 26.64
C ILE A 266 13.06 14.86 25.21
N GLY A 267 13.38 15.79 24.32
CA GLY A 267 12.80 15.86 22.98
C GLY A 267 13.21 14.70 22.07
N VAL A 268 14.48 14.25 22.12
CA VAL A 268 14.93 13.08 21.34
C VAL A 268 14.13 11.83 21.71
N SER A 269 13.85 11.64 23.01
CA SER A 269 13.05 10.53 23.49
C SER A 269 11.65 10.53 22.86
N PHE A 270 10.97 11.68 22.83
CA PHE A 270 9.63 11.79 22.24
C PHE A 270 9.62 11.67 20.71
N PHE A 271 10.63 12.18 20.00
CA PHE A 271 10.75 12.03 18.55
C PHE A 271 11.09 10.58 18.13
N ALA A 272 11.71 9.79 19.02
CA ALA A 272 11.97 8.37 18.79
C ALA A 272 10.74 7.46 19.01
N LEU A 273 9.78 7.88 19.84
CA LEU A 273 8.59 7.07 20.17
C LEU A 273 7.74 6.64 18.96
N PRO A 274 7.44 7.50 17.96
CA PRO A 274 6.72 7.10 16.76
C PRO A 274 7.32 5.87 16.07
N ALA A 275 8.65 5.80 15.96
CA ALA A 275 9.33 4.66 15.34
C ALA A 275 9.16 3.38 16.19
N GLY A 276 9.30 3.49 17.51
CA GLY A 276 9.13 2.37 18.44
C GLY A 276 7.68 1.82 18.50
N ILE A 277 6.70 2.72 18.53
CA ILE A 277 5.26 2.36 18.55
C ILE A 277 4.87 1.68 17.24
N LEU A 278 5.31 2.21 16.08
CA LEU A 278 5.03 1.58 14.79
C LEU A 278 5.75 0.23 14.63
N GLY A 279 7.00 0.12 15.10
CA GLY A 279 7.76 -1.12 15.06
C GLY A 279 7.10 -2.23 15.88
N SER A 280 6.73 -1.94 17.12
CA SER A 280 6.03 -2.89 18.00
C SER A 280 4.62 -3.23 17.49
N GLY A 281 3.86 -2.24 16.99
CA GLY A 281 2.53 -2.45 16.41
C GLY A 281 2.55 -3.35 15.17
N LEU A 282 3.58 -3.23 14.32
CA LEU A 282 3.77 -4.11 13.17
C LEU A 282 4.16 -5.53 13.60
N ALA A 283 5.06 -5.68 14.57
CA ALA A 283 5.47 -6.98 15.10
C ALA A 283 4.27 -7.75 15.69
N LEU A 284 3.45 -7.08 16.52
CA LEU A 284 2.24 -7.66 17.11
C LEU A 284 1.23 -8.08 16.04
N LYS A 285 1.06 -7.29 14.97
CA LYS A 285 0.19 -7.66 13.86
C LYS A 285 0.67 -8.86 13.08
N VAL A 286 1.97 -8.97 12.84
CA VAL A 286 2.54 -10.13 12.16
C VAL A 286 2.33 -11.38 13.01
N GLN A 287 2.51 -11.28 14.33
CA GLN A 287 2.25 -12.38 15.27
C GLN A 287 0.76 -12.77 15.30
N GLU A 288 -0.15 -11.78 15.32
CA GLU A 288 -1.60 -12.02 15.28
C GLU A 288 -2.02 -12.67 13.95
N GLN A 289 -1.44 -12.26 12.82
CA GLN A 289 -1.69 -12.90 11.53
C GLN A 289 -1.20 -14.35 11.50
N HIS A 290 -0.05 -14.65 12.11
CA HIS A 290 0.39 -16.03 12.28
C HIS A 290 -0.64 -16.85 13.07
N ARG A 291 -1.18 -16.29 14.16
CA ARG A 291 -2.24 -16.94 14.95
C ARG A 291 -3.52 -17.15 14.14
N GLN A 292 -3.93 -16.17 13.33
CA GLN A 292 -5.12 -16.26 12.46
C GLN A 292 -4.98 -17.28 11.34
N LYS A 293 -3.78 -17.57 10.82
CA LYS A 293 -3.56 -18.69 9.89
C LYS A 293 -3.90 -20.04 10.53
N HIS A 294 -3.73 -20.20 11.84
CA HIS A 294 -4.21 -21.40 12.53
C HIS A 294 -5.75 -21.48 12.57
N PHE A 295 -6.45 -20.33 12.49
CA PHE A 295 -7.92 -20.26 12.38
C PHE A 295 -8.44 -20.57 10.97
N GLU A 296 -7.63 -20.57 9.90
CA GLU A 296 -8.09 -21.01 8.56
C GLU A 296 -8.52 -22.49 8.54
N LYS A 297 -8.14 -23.28 9.56
CA LYS A 297 -8.71 -24.61 9.83
C LYS A 297 -10.23 -24.58 10.08
N ARG A 298 -10.84 -23.40 10.34
CA ARG A 298 -12.29 -23.21 10.51
C ARG A 298 -13.09 -23.16 9.19
N ARG A 299 -12.44 -23.17 8.02
CA ARG A 299 -13.14 -23.28 6.72
C ARG A 299 -14.02 -24.51 6.62
N ASN A 300 -13.55 -25.64 7.15
CA ASN A 300 -14.29 -26.91 7.12
C ASN A 300 -15.57 -26.81 7.98
N PRO A 301 -15.54 -26.35 9.25
CA PRO A 301 -16.74 -26.06 10.03
C PRO A 301 -17.75 -25.12 9.33
N ALA A 302 -17.28 -24.05 8.68
CA ALA A 302 -18.16 -23.11 7.98
C ALA A 302 -18.85 -23.78 6.77
N ALA A 303 -18.12 -24.59 5.99
CA ALA A 303 -18.70 -25.36 4.90
C ALA A 303 -19.74 -26.38 5.41
N SER A 304 -19.43 -27.08 6.50
CA SER A 304 -20.36 -28.02 7.15
C SER A 304 -21.63 -27.34 7.63
N LEU A 305 -21.54 -26.13 8.19
CA LEU A 305 -22.71 -25.36 8.63
C LEU A 305 -23.62 -24.99 7.44
N ILE A 306 -23.04 -24.54 6.33
CA ILE A 306 -23.81 -24.20 5.12
C ILE A 306 -24.50 -25.46 4.55
N GLN A 307 -23.78 -26.58 4.49
CA GLN A 307 -24.32 -27.85 4.02
C GLN A 307 -25.44 -28.35 4.94
N ALA A 308 -25.28 -28.26 6.26
CA ALA A 308 -26.30 -28.64 7.23
C ALA A 308 -27.54 -27.73 7.14
N ALA A 309 -27.36 -26.42 7.00
CA ALA A 309 -28.45 -25.47 6.84
C ALA A 309 -29.25 -25.75 5.54
N TRP A 310 -28.56 -26.08 4.45
CA TRP A 310 -29.22 -26.46 3.20
C TRP A 310 -29.95 -27.79 3.31
N ARG A 311 -29.34 -28.80 3.96
CA ARG A 311 -29.99 -30.09 4.22
C ARG A 311 -31.27 -29.91 5.03
N TYR A 312 -31.22 -29.12 6.11
CA TYR A 312 -32.41 -28.78 6.91
C TYR A 312 -33.48 -28.03 6.11
N TYR A 313 -33.08 -27.10 5.24
CA TYR A 313 -34.01 -26.43 4.35
C TYR A 313 -34.68 -27.39 3.36
N SER A 314 -33.94 -28.37 2.86
CA SER A 314 -34.41 -29.35 1.88
C SER A 314 -35.28 -30.48 2.47
N THR A 315 -35.29 -30.66 3.80
CA THR A 315 -36.14 -31.65 4.49
C THR A 315 -37.56 -31.17 4.75
N ASN A 316 -37.97 -30.02 4.21
CA ASN A 316 -39.34 -29.53 4.37
C ASN A 316 -40.34 -30.41 3.58
N PRO A 317 -41.29 -31.09 4.25
CA PRO A 317 -42.21 -32.04 3.61
C PRO A 317 -43.23 -31.38 2.67
N VAL A 318 -43.34 -30.05 2.67
CA VAL A 318 -44.22 -29.30 1.76
C VAL A 318 -43.59 -29.10 0.38
N ARG A 319 -42.32 -29.48 0.19
CA ARG A 319 -41.58 -29.28 -1.05
C ARG A 319 -41.08 -30.59 -1.64
N ASP A 320 -41.94 -31.24 -2.40
CA ASP A 320 -41.64 -32.49 -3.10
C ASP A 320 -40.61 -32.32 -4.23
N ASP A 321 -40.35 -31.09 -4.68
CA ASP A 321 -39.39 -30.75 -5.73
C ASP A 321 -37.92 -30.93 -5.30
N LEU A 322 -37.61 -31.09 -4.00
CA LEU A 322 -36.25 -31.27 -3.47
C LEU A 322 -35.87 -32.74 -3.21
N ILE A 323 -36.14 -33.61 -4.18
CA ILE A 323 -35.95 -35.08 -4.13
C ILE A 323 -34.49 -35.50 -3.90
N ALA A 324 -33.51 -34.67 -4.31
CA ALA A 324 -32.09 -35.02 -4.27
C ALA A 324 -31.56 -35.32 -2.85
N THR A 325 -32.07 -34.62 -1.83
CA THR A 325 -31.69 -34.90 -0.44
C THR A 325 -32.29 -36.21 0.05
N TRP A 326 -33.57 -36.46 -0.26
CA TRP A 326 -34.26 -37.68 0.14
C TRP A 326 -33.70 -38.92 -0.55
N ARG A 327 -33.35 -38.85 -1.84
CA ARG A 327 -32.69 -39.96 -2.56
C ARG A 327 -31.37 -40.40 -1.94
N PHE A 328 -30.58 -39.47 -1.38
CA PHE A 328 -29.35 -39.81 -0.67
C PHE A 328 -29.66 -40.64 0.59
N TYR A 329 -30.67 -40.25 1.37
CA TYR A 329 -31.05 -41.01 2.56
C TYR A 329 -31.70 -42.35 2.20
N GLU A 330 -32.54 -42.42 1.17
CA GLU A 330 -33.11 -43.68 0.67
C GLU A 330 -32.03 -44.66 0.22
N THR A 331 -31.01 -44.19 -0.50
CA THR A 331 -29.88 -45.05 -0.90
C THR A 331 -29.02 -45.49 0.29
N VAL A 332 -28.78 -44.61 1.28
CA VAL A 332 -28.03 -44.98 2.49
C VAL A 332 -28.81 -45.99 3.35
N ILE A 333 -30.12 -45.82 3.51
CA ILE A 333 -30.98 -46.74 4.27
C ILE A 333 -31.13 -48.09 3.53
N SER A 334 -31.04 -48.10 2.20
CA SER A 334 -31.09 -49.33 1.40
C SER A 334 -29.83 -50.22 1.48
N LEU A 335 -28.73 -49.73 2.06
CA LEU A 335 -27.52 -50.52 2.28
C LEU A 335 -27.79 -51.63 3.33
N PRO A 336 -27.34 -52.88 3.10
CA PRO A 336 -27.65 -54.03 3.95
C PRO A 336 -27.22 -53.88 5.41
N CYS A 337 -26.27 -52.98 5.72
CA CYS A 337 -25.79 -52.69 7.08
C CYS A 337 -26.83 -51.99 7.99
N PHE A 338 -27.86 -51.35 7.44
CA PHE A 338 -28.94 -50.70 8.19
C PHE A 338 -30.28 -51.45 8.13
N ARG A 339 -30.33 -52.56 7.39
CA ARG A 339 -31.49 -53.45 7.42
C ARG A 339 -31.46 -54.18 8.76
N LYS A 340 -32.44 -53.92 9.64
CA LYS A 340 -32.77 -54.88 10.70
C LYS A 340 -33.21 -56.17 10.00
N GLU A 341 -32.29 -57.09 9.76
CA GLU A 341 -32.68 -58.47 9.49
C GLU A 341 -33.33 -59.03 10.76
N PRO A 342 -34.47 -59.75 10.66
CA PRO A 342 -34.98 -60.52 11.78
C PRO A 342 -33.95 -61.59 12.13
N LEU A 343 -33.53 -61.61 13.39
CA LEU A 343 -32.61 -62.56 14.02
C LEU A 343 -33.22 -63.98 14.14
N GLU A 344 -33.84 -64.51 13.07
CA GLU A 344 -34.56 -65.80 13.09
C GLU A 344 -33.91 -66.92 12.26
N VAL A 345 -32.78 -66.70 11.58
CA VAL A 345 -32.16 -67.73 10.71
C VAL A 345 -30.91 -68.40 11.30
N MET A 346 -30.51 -68.07 12.54
CA MET A 346 -29.40 -68.77 13.24
C MET A 346 -29.87 -69.80 14.28
N ALA A 347 -31.15 -70.16 14.30
CA ALA A 347 -31.70 -71.19 15.18
C ALA A 347 -32.46 -72.26 14.39
N ARG A 348 -31.77 -72.99 13.49
CA ARG A 348 -32.14 -74.34 13.07
C ARG A 348 -30.91 -75.17 12.81
#